data_AF-K1R8N1-F1
#
_entry.id   AF-K1R8N1-F1
#
_cell.length_a   1.000
_cell.length_b   1.000
_cell.length_c   1.000
_cell.angle_alpha   90.00
_cell.angle_beta   90.00
_cell.angle_gamma   90.00
#
_symmetry.space_group_name_H-M   'P 1'
#
loop_
_entity.id
_entity.type
_entity.pdbx_description
1 polymer ?
#
loop_
_entity_poly.entity_id
_entity_poly.type
_entity_poly.pdbx_seq_one_letter_code
_entity_poly.pdbx_strand_id
1 'polypeptide(L)'
;DNTFSTPLLVQPLKLGADVVVHSATKYLNGHGDVVAGFSAARKEIMDQIRMVRLKDITGAMLGPQEAFLILRGLKTLKVRMDAVCANTQKVVDFLAGSKYVQKVFYPSLENHPDHAVAVREMTRFGGVVSFEMGSFEEAKKVLNHVHLCAGRQPRRLAGRVIQHPASMTHS
;
A
#
# COMPACT_ATOMS: atom_id res chain seq x y z
N ASP A 1 9.39 6.36 -0.20
CA ASP A 1 8.38 5.66 -1.03
C ASP A 1 7.01 5.89 -0.39
N ASN A 2 6.02 6.37 -1.14
CA ASN A 2 4.69 6.72 -0.62
C ASN A 2 3.59 5.78 -1.17
N THR A 3 3.95 4.56 -1.57
CA THR A 3 3.04 3.58 -2.18
C THR A 3 1.85 3.23 -1.29
N PHE A 4 2.07 2.97 0.00
CA PHE A 4 1.00 2.55 0.93
C PHE A 4 0.05 3.69 1.29
N SER A 5 0.60 4.87 1.58
CA SER A 5 -0.20 6.00 2.05
C SER A 5 -0.88 6.74 0.89
N THR A 6 -0.30 6.71 -0.32
CA THR A 6 -0.77 7.50 -1.47
C THR A 6 -0.65 9.02 -1.21
N PRO A 7 -0.73 9.88 -2.25
CA PRO A 7 -0.67 11.33 -2.04
C PRO A 7 -1.92 11.90 -1.33
N LEU A 8 -2.94 11.08 -1.08
CA LEU A 8 -4.14 11.47 -0.33
C LEU A 8 -3.93 11.40 1.18
N LEU A 9 -3.14 10.44 1.68
CA LEU A 9 -2.99 10.25 3.12
C LEU A 9 -1.76 10.96 3.66
N VAL A 10 -0.67 10.99 2.88
CA VAL A 10 0.56 11.71 3.24
C VAL A 10 1.08 12.43 2.00
N GLN A 11 1.61 13.64 2.19
CA GLN A 11 2.25 14.43 1.14
C GLN A 11 3.72 14.69 1.50
N PRO A 12 4.62 13.71 1.31
CA PRO A 12 5.98 13.82 1.84
C PRO A 12 6.77 15.00 1.30
N LEU A 13 6.49 15.46 0.07
CA LEU A 13 7.11 16.68 -0.48
C LEU A 13 6.80 17.92 0.36
N LYS A 14 5.63 17.99 1.00
CA LYS A 14 5.27 19.07 1.94
C LYS A 14 5.93 18.90 3.31
N LEU A 15 6.39 17.68 3.63
CA LEU A 15 7.09 17.34 4.87
C LEU A 15 8.62 17.44 4.70
N GLY A 16 9.11 17.90 3.55
CA GLY A 16 10.54 18.12 3.30
C GLY A 16 11.26 17.04 2.50
N ALA A 17 10.57 16.00 2.02
CA ALA A 17 11.19 15.04 1.10
C ALA A 17 11.51 15.70 -0.25
N ASP A 18 12.70 15.45 -0.81
CA ASP A 18 13.07 15.96 -2.14
C ASP A 18 12.43 15.18 -3.29
N VAL A 19 12.24 13.87 -3.10
CA VAL A 19 11.70 12.96 -4.11
C VAL A 19 10.71 12.01 -3.47
N VAL A 20 9.55 11.86 -4.10
CA VAL A 20 8.56 10.84 -3.76
C VAL A 20 8.46 9.85 -4.90
N VAL A 21 8.45 8.56 -4.56
CA VAL A 21 8.22 7.46 -5.50
C VAL A 21 6.99 6.66 -5.08
N HIS A 22 6.31 6.08 -6.06
CA HIS A 22 5.16 5.21 -5.90
C HIS A 22 5.25 4.01 -6.84
N SER A 23 4.80 2.85 -6.38
CA SER A 23 4.32 1.80 -7.26
C SER A 23 2.88 2.12 -7.65
N ALA A 24 2.70 2.62 -8.88
CA ALA A 24 1.38 2.90 -9.43
C ALA A 24 0.56 1.63 -9.67
N THR A 25 1.22 0.46 -9.71
CA THR A 25 0.61 -0.88 -9.64
C THR A 25 -0.37 -1.04 -8.49
N LYS A 26 -0.14 -0.31 -7.38
CA LYS A 26 -0.92 -0.42 -6.15
C LYS A 26 -2.14 0.51 -6.17
N TYR A 27 -2.29 1.36 -5.16
CA TYR A 27 -3.52 2.13 -4.98
C TYR A 27 -3.80 3.16 -6.09
N LEU A 28 -2.76 3.70 -6.74
CA LEU A 28 -2.91 4.73 -7.79
C LEU A 28 -3.72 4.20 -8.97
N ASN A 29 -3.32 3.06 -9.53
CA ASN A 29 -4.16 2.33 -10.49
C ASN A 29 -5.38 1.72 -9.79
N GLY A 30 -5.16 0.91 -8.76
CA GLY A 30 -6.21 0.33 -7.91
C GLY A 30 -6.97 -0.86 -8.50
N HIS A 31 -6.74 -1.22 -9.76
CA HIS A 31 -7.52 -2.25 -10.48
C HIS A 31 -6.74 -3.55 -10.73
N GLY A 32 -5.44 -3.58 -10.47
CA GLY A 32 -4.62 -4.80 -10.55
C GLY A 32 -4.34 -5.30 -11.98
N ASP A 33 -4.43 -4.40 -12.94
CA ASP A 33 -4.29 -4.63 -14.39
C ASP A 33 -3.13 -3.84 -15.03
N VAL A 34 -2.38 -3.07 -14.24
CA VAL A 34 -1.23 -2.28 -14.69
C VAL A 34 -0.06 -2.46 -13.73
N VAL A 35 1.15 -2.63 -14.26
CA VAL A 35 2.41 -2.53 -13.51
C VAL A 35 3.11 -1.24 -13.92
N ALA A 36 3.35 -0.33 -12.96
CA ALA A 36 3.98 0.95 -13.25
C ALA A 36 4.65 1.56 -12.01
N GLY A 37 5.67 2.37 -12.25
CA GLY A 37 6.30 3.25 -11.27
C GLY A 37 5.96 4.71 -11.54
N PHE A 38 5.98 5.54 -10.50
CA PHE A 38 5.76 6.97 -10.59
C PHE A 38 6.72 7.69 -9.64
N SER A 39 7.27 8.84 -10.07
CA SER A 39 8.10 9.70 -9.24
C SER A 39 7.68 11.17 -9.37
N ALA A 40 7.81 11.92 -8.29
CA ALA A 40 7.53 13.34 -8.22
C ALA A 40 8.62 14.04 -7.39
N ALA A 41 9.15 15.15 -7.92
CA ALA A 41 10.19 15.97 -7.32
C ALA A 41 10.15 17.38 -7.94
N ARG A 42 11.06 18.26 -7.50
CA ARG A 42 11.33 19.54 -8.19
C ARG A 42 11.78 19.31 -9.63
N LYS A 43 11.53 20.30 -10.50
CA LYS A 43 11.75 20.19 -11.95
C LYS A 43 13.18 19.77 -12.29
N GLU A 44 14.16 20.35 -11.62
CA GLU A 44 15.58 20.12 -11.89
C GLU A 44 15.95 18.64 -11.66
N ILE A 45 15.39 18.02 -10.61
CA ILE A 45 15.56 16.60 -10.31
C ILE A 45 14.81 15.75 -11.34
N MET A 46 13.56 16.12 -11.67
CA MET A 46 12.76 15.38 -12.64
C MET A 46 13.35 15.41 -14.06
N ASP A 47 13.99 16.52 -14.45
CA ASP A 47 14.69 16.63 -15.73
C ASP A 47 15.86 15.65 -15.79
N GLN A 48 16.64 15.51 -14.72
CA GLN A 48 17.73 14.52 -14.65
C GLN A 48 17.19 13.08 -14.69
N ILE A 49 16.11 12.80 -13.95
CA ILE A 49 15.46 11.48 -13.98
C ILE A 49 14.97 11.16 -15.40
N ARG A 50 14.33 12.11 -16.07
CA ARG A 50 13.78 11.91 -17.42
C ARG A 50 14.87 11.79 -18.48
N MET A 51 15.79 12.75 -18.52
CA MET A 51 16.73 12.92 -19.62
C MET A 51 17.94 11.99 -19.52
N VAL A 52 18.34 11.60 -18.31
CA VAL A 52 19.50 10.71 -18.11
C VAL A 52 19.03 9.31 -17.73
N ARG A 53 18.25 9.16 -16.65
CA ARG A 53 17.91 7.83 -16.13
C ARG A 53 16.93 7.06 -17.01
N LEU A 54 15.85 7.70 -17.46
CA LEU A 54 14.86 7.03 -18.31
C LEU A 54 15.35 6.91 -19.75
N LYS A 55 15.84 8.00 -20.34
CA LYS A 55 16.27 8.01 -21.75
C LYS A 55 17.57 7.24 -21.99
N ASP A 56 18.64 7.50 -21.23
CA ASP A 56 19.98 7.04 -21.60
C ASP A 56 20.41 5.75 -20.86
N ILE A 57 19.73 5.38 -19.76
CA ILE A 57 20.16 4.27 -18.90
C ILE A 57 19.16 3.11 -18.87
N THR A 58 17.90 3.37 -18.48
CA THR A 58 16.96 2.28 -18.19
C THR A 58 16.04 1.94 -19.37
N GLY A 59 15.70 2.92 -20.21
CA GLY A 59 14.69 2.77 -21.26
C GLY A 59 13.29 2.44 -20.76
N ALA A 60 13.04 2.46 -19.44
CA ALA A 60 11.82 1.98 -18.80
C ALA A 60 10.66 2.99 -18.89
N MET A 61 10.27 3.31 -20.12
CA MET A 61 9.17 4.23 -20.41
C MET A 61 7.82 3.53 -20.24
N LEU A 62 6.87 4.23 -19.65
CA LEU A 62 5.49 3.75 -19.51
C LEU A 62 4.77 3.82 -20.85
N GLY A 63 4.09 2.75 -21.24
CA GLY A 63 3.25 2.75 -22.44
C GLY A 63 2.01 3.65 -22.29
N PRO A 64 1.48 4.18 -23.40
CA PRO A 64 0.33 5.09 -23.37
C PRO A 64 -0.96 4.41 -22.86
N GLN A 65 -1.12 3.10 -23.11
CA GLN A 65 -2.26 2.34 -22.64
C GLN A 65 -2.25 2.19 -21.10
N GLU A 66 -1.11 1.86 -20.53
CA GLU A 66 -0.91 1.76 -19.08
C GLU A 66 -1.14 3.13 -18.42
N ALA A 67 -0.64 4.21 -19.04
CA ALA A 67 -0.90 5.57 -18.58
C ALA A 67 -2.40 5.90 -18.57
N PHE A 68 -3.13 5.54 -19.64
CA PHE A 68 -4.58 5.73 -19.70
C PHE A 68 -5.34 4.95 -18.61
N LEU A 69 -4.98 3.69 -18.39
CA LEU A 69 -5.59 2.86 -17.34
C LEU A 69 -5.33 3.43 -15.94
N ILE A 70 -4.13 3.94 -15.67
CA ILE A 70 -3.83 4.64 -14.41
C ILE A 70 -4.69 5.90 -14.28
N LEU A 71 -4.80 6.73 -15.32
CA LEU A 71 -5.63 7.93 -15.30
C LEU A 71 -7.11 7.59 -15.01
N ARG A 72 -7.62 6.51 -15.60
CA ARG A 72 -8.95 5.97 -15.30
C ARG A 72 -9.06 5.55 -13.82
N GLY A 73 -8.06 4.85 -13.30
CA GLY A 73 -8.01 4.42 -11.90
C GLY A 73 -7.96 5.57 -10.89
N LEU A 74 -7.24 6.65 -11.22
CA LEU A 74 -7.10 7.84 -10.37
C LEU A 74 -8.42 8.57 -10.13
N LYS A 75 -9.37 8.51 -11.09
CA LYS A 75 -10.70 9.13 -10.93
C LYS A 75 -11.46 8.63 -9.71
N THR A 76 -11.23 7.39 -9.29
CA THR A 76 -11.88 6.79 -8.11
C THR A 76 -10.96 6.67 -6.90
N LEU A 77 -9.74 7.22 -6.96
CA LEU A 77 -8.75 7.05 -5.89
C LEU A 77 -9.27 7.50 -4.52
N LYS A 78 -9.91 8.67 -4.44
CA LYS A 78 -10.42 9.20 -3.16
C LYS A 78 -11.48 8.29 -2.55
N VAL A 79 -12.53 7.97 -3.30
CA VAL A 79 -13.63 7.12 -2.80
C VAL A 79 -13.14 5.71 -2.46
N ARG A 80 -12.20 5.15 -3.23
CA ARG A 80 -11.57 3.86 -2.92
C ARG A 80 -10.76 3.94 -1.62
N MET A 81 -9.90 4.94 -1.47
CA MET A 81 -9.09 5.09 -0.26
C MET A 81 -9.94 5.36 0.97
N ASP A 82 -11.04 6.08 0.83
CA ASP A 82 -11.94 6.32 1.95
C ASP A 82 -12.58 5.03 2.47
N ALA A 83 -13.08 4.21 1.54
CA ALA A 83 -13.66 2.91 1.84
C ALA A 83 -12.61 1.94 2.39
N VAL A 84 -11.40 1.92 1.79
CA VAL A 84 -10.27 1.10 2.26
C VAL A 84 -9.94 1.44 3.71
N CYS A 85 -9.69 2.71 4.03
CA CYS A 85 -9.34 3.09 5.40
C CYS A 85 -10.46 2.79 6.40
N ALA A 86 -11.73 3.02 6.03
CA ALA A 86 -12.87 2.75 6.91
C ALA A 86 -13.05 1.24 7.17
N ASN A 87 -12.88 0.42 6.16
CA ASN A 87 -12.97 -1.03 6.29
C ASN A 87 -11.78 -1.60 7.06
N THR A 88 -10.57 -1.10 6.82
CA THR A 88 -9.36 -1.54 7.53
C THR A 88 -9.46 -1.25 9.01
N GLN A 89 -9.97 -0.08 9.42
CA GLN A 89 -10.17 0.20 10.85
C GLN A 89 -11.09 -0.83 11.51
N LYS A 90 -12.22 -1.19 10.88
CA LYS A 90 -13.12 -2.23 11.42
C LYS A 90 -12.44 -3.59 11.56
N VAL A 91 -11.56 -3.94 10.61
CA VAL A 91 -10.77 -5.18 10.69
C VAL A 91 -9.75 -5.10 11.82
N VAL A 92 -9.10 -3.96 12.00
CA VAL A 92 -8.15 -3.73 13.10
C VAL A 92 -8.85 -3.85 14.45
N ASP A 93 -10.02 -3.22 14.62
CA ASP A 93 -10.81 -3.29 15.86
C ASP A 93 -11.21 -4.75 16.16
N PHE A 94 -11.64 -5.49 15.15
CA PHE A 94 -11.95 -6.91 15.28
C PHE A 94 -10.74 -7.76 15.69
N LEU A 95 -9.58 -7.54 15.05
CA LEU A 95 -8.35 -8.27 15.35
C LEU A 95 -7.83 -7.94 16.75
N ALA A 96 -7.87 -6.66 17.14
CA ALA A 96 -7.40 -6.21 18.46
C ALA A 96 -8.26 -6.76 19.60
N GLY A 97 -9.55 -7.01 19.38
CA GLY A 97 -10.45 -7.65 20.34
C GLY A 97 -10.38 -9.18 20.37
N SER A 98 -9.62 -9.82 19.48
CA SER A 98 -9.57 -11.27 19.37
C SER A 98 -8.56 -11.90 20.32
N LYS A 99 -9.02 -12.83 21.17
CA LYS A 99 -8.14 -13.63 22.05
C LYS A 99 -7.14 -14.52 21.32
N TYR A 100 -7.32 -14.74 20.02
CA TYR A 100 -6.46 -15.59 19.20
C TYR A 100 -5.32 -14.83 18.51
N VAL A 101 -5.40 -13.49 18.49
CA VAL A 101 -4.40 -12.62 17.88
C VAL A 101 -3.49 -12.13 19.00
N GLN A 102 -2.18 -12.35 18.85
CA GLN A 102 -1.21 -11.92 19.85
C GLN A 102 -0.90 -10.44 19.73
N LYS A 103 -0.81 -9.94 18.50
CA LYS A 103 -0.42 -8.56 18.23
C LYS A 103 -1.00 -8.08 16.92
N VAL A 104 -1.39 -6.82 16.88
CA VAL A 104 -1.83 -6.12 15.68
C VAL A 104 -0.90 -4.96 15.42
N PHE A 105 -0.45 -4.82 14.18
CA PHE A 105 0.39 -3.75 13.71
C PHE A 105 -0.42 -2.89 12.76
N TYR A 106 -0.88 -1.75 13.27
CA TYR A 106 -1.55 -0.75 12.47
C TYR A 106 -1.32 0.64 13.06
N PRO A 107 -1.04 1.67 12.24
CA PRO A 107 -0.63 2.97 12.77
C PRO A 107 -1.69 3.70 13.61
N SER A 108 -2.98 3.31 13.52
CA SER A 108 -4.03 3.92 14.33
C SER A 108 -4.04 3.47 15.80
N LEU A 109 -3.34 2.39 16.13
CA LEU A 109 -3.30 1.85 17.49
C LEU A 109 -2.32 2.65 18.35
N GLU A 110 -2.74 3.07 19.53
CA GLU A 110 -1.91 3.88 20.45
C GLU A 110 -0.63 3.18 20.90
N ASN A 111 -0.65 1.84 20.95
CA ASN A 111 0.51 1.02 21.29
C ASN A 111 1.46 0.81 20.09
N HIS A 112 1.15 1.33 18.91
CA HIS A 112 2.06 1.29 17.76
C HIS A 112 3.24 2.25 18.00
N PRO A 113 4.50 1.81 17.83
CA PRO A 113 5.68 2.65 18.11
C PRO A 113 5.65 4.01 17.41
N ASP A 114 5.17 4.03 16.16
CA ASP A 114 5.09 5.23 15.33
C ASP A 114 3.71 5.92 15.36
N HIS A 115 2.83 5.61 16.32
CA HIS A 115 1.47 6.16 16.37
C HIS A 115 1.48 7.70 16.36
N ALA A 116 2.33 8.32 17.19
CA ALA A 116 2.43 9.78 17.29
C ALA A 116 2.85 10.43 15.95
N VAL A 117 3.75 9.79 15.20
CA VAL A 117 4.18 10.25 13.87
C VAL A 117 3.04 10.08 12.87
N ALA A 118 2.37 8.93 12.90
CA ALA A 118 1.26 8.64 12.00
C ALA A 118 0.10 9.63 12.18
N VAL A 119 -0.27 9.95 13.43
CA VAL A 119 -1.31 10.96 13.73
C VAL A 119 -0.91 12.35 13.26
N ARG A 120 0.38 12.71 13.38
CA ARG A 120 0.89 14.02 12.96
C ARG A 120 0.92 14.18 11.44
N GLU A 121 1.32 13.13 10.72
CA GLU A 121 1.70 13.24 9.30
C GLU A 121 0.68 12.64 8.33
N MET A 122 -0.20 11.76 8.81
CA MET A 122 -1.19 11.08 7.99
C MET A 122 -2.60 11.61 8.24
N THR A 123 -3.39 11.80 7.19
CA THR A 123 -4.81 12.15 7.34
C THR A 123 -5.66 10.94 7.73
N ARG A 124 -5.26 9.73 7.31
CA ARG A 124 -5.81 8.42 7.70
C ARG A 124 -4.71 7.36 7.58
N PHE A 125 -4.91 6.18 8.18
CA PHE A 125 -3.84 5.19 8.39
C PHE A 125 -3.69 4.12 7.29
N GLY A 126 -4.42 4.25 6.17
CA GLY A 126 -4.26 3.39 4.99
C GLY A 126 -4.93 2.02 5.12
N GLY A 127 -4.63 1.14 4.17
CA GLY A 127 -5.36 -0.11 3.96
C GLY A 127 -4.68 -1.39 4.42
N VAL A 128 -3.50 -1.29 5.03
CA VAL A 128 -2.63 -2.44 5.31
C VAL A 128 -2.47 -2.61 6.79
N VAL A 129 -2.80 -3.81 7.26
CA VAL A 129 -2.68 -4.26 8.65
C VAL A 129 -1.91 -5.57 8.64
N SER A 130 -0.98 -5.70 9.59
CA SER A 130 -0.30 -6.96 9.88
C SER A 130 -0.72 -7.43 11.28
N PHE A 131 -0.72 -8.73 11.52
CA PHE A 131 -1.01 -9.28 12.84
C PHE A 131 -0.29 -10.61 13.04
N GLU A 132 -0.07 -10.95 14.30
CA GLU A 132 0.61 -12.17 14.74
C GLU A 132 -0.38 -13.14 15.37
N MET A 133 -0.24 -14.41 15.00
CA MET A 133 -0.92 -15.55 15.64
C MET A 133 0.03 -16.24 16.62
N GLY A 134 -0.49 -17.13 17.46
CA GLY A 134 0.33 -17.80 18.49
C GLY A 134 1.37 -18.77 17.97
N SER A 135 1.25 -19.23 16.72
CA SER A 135 2.24 -20.09 16.07
C SER A 135 2.16 -20.01 14.56
N PHE A 136 3.21 -20.49 13.88
CA PHE A 136 3.26 -20.67 12.43
C PHE A 136 2.07 -21.51 11.91
N GLU A 137 1.75 -22.61 12.61
CA GLU A 137 0.65 -23.50 12.20
C GLU A 137 -0.72 -22.84 12.38
N GLU A 138 -0.92 -22.04 13.42
CA GLU A 138 -2.15 -21.25 13.57
C GLU A 138 -2.29 -20.19 12.48
N ALA A 139 -1.21 -19.47 12.16
CA ALA A 139 -1.21 -18.50 11.06
C ALA A 139 -1.53 -19.15 9.71
N LYS A 140 -0.93 -20.32 9.45
CA LYS A 140 -1.19 -21.11 8.24
C LYS A 140 -2.63 -21.63 8.20
N LYS A 141 -3.20 -22.08 9.33
CA LYS A 141 -4.61 -22.47 9.42
C LYS A 141 -5.53 -21.30 9.07
N VAL A 142 -5.30 -20.11 9.62
CA VAL A 142 -6.09 -18.91 9.28
C VAL A 142 -6.02 -18.65 7.78
N LEU A 143 -4.83 -18.67 7.19
CA LEU A 143 -4.64 -18.45 5.75
C LEU A 143 -5.42 -19.45 4.89
N ASN A 144 -5.52 -20.71 5.32
CA ASN A 144 -6.22 -21.76 4.57
C ASN A 144 -7.76 -21.72 4.74
N HIS A 145 -8.28 -20.97 5.71
CA HIS A 145 -9.72 -20.91 6.02
C HIS A 145 -10.35 -19.54 5.71
N VAL A 146 -9.62 -18.63 5.06
CA VAL A 146 -10.20 -17.39 4.53
C VAL A 146 -10.89 -17.64 3.18
N HIS A 147 -12.19 -17.35 3.11
CA HIS A 147 -12.98 -17.57 1.89
C HIS A 147 -13.22 -16.28 1.07
N LEU A 148 -13.06 -15.10 1.69
CA LEU A 148 -13.26 -13.80 1.03
C LEU A 148 -11.96 -13.10 0.64
N CYS A 149 -10.83 -13.48 1.24
CA CYS A 149 -9.52 -12.94 0.91
C CYS A 149 -8.81 -13.90 -0.05
N ALA A 150 -8.29 -13.39 -1.16
CA ALA A 150 -7.50 -14.21 -2.06
C ALA A 150 -6.13 -14.50 -1.40
N GLY A 151 -5.77 -15.78 -1.26
CA GLY A 151 -4.45 -16.23 -0.81
C GLY A 151 -3.38 -16.10 -1.91
N ARG A 152 -3.12 -14.88 -2.39
CA ARG A 152 -2.13 -14.59 -3.45
C ARG A 152 -1.32 -13.37 -3.06
N GLN A 153 -0.13 -13.20 -3.62
CA GLN A 153 0.57 -11.91 -3.52
C GLN A 153 -0.28 -10.77 -4.12
N PRO A 154 -0.13 -9.51 -3.65
CA PRO A 154 -1.01 -8.42 -4.05
C PRO A 154 -0.73 -7.97 -5.49
N ARG A 155 -1.25 -8.73 -6.46
CA ARG A 155 -1.38 -8.33 -7.86
C ARG A 155 -2.77 -7.79 -8.20
N ARG A 156 -3.80 -8.05 -7.36
CA ARG A 156 -5.18 -7.57 -7.57
C ARG A 156 -5.63 -6.72 -6.37
N LEU A 157 -5.78 -5.40 -6.53
CA LEU A 157 -6.17 -4.48 -5.45
C LEU A 157 -7.68 -4.29 -5.29
N ALA A 158 -8.50 -4.70 -6.27
CA ALA A 158 -9.95 -4.65 -6.13
C ALA A 158 -10.49 -5.73 -5.16
N GLY A 159 -9.70 -6.76 -4.85
CA GLY A 159 -10.04 -7.80 -3.88
C GLY A 159 -9.27 -7.65 -2.57
N ARG A 160 -9.81 -8.23 -1.49
CA ARG A 160 -9.06 -8.39 -0.23
C ARG A 160 -8.01 -9.48 -0.42
N VAL A 161 -6.81 -9.24 0.10
CA VAL A 161 -5.67 -10.14 -0.03
C VAL A 161 -5.09 -10.37 1.36
N ILE A 162 -4.71 -11.60 1.64
CA ILE A 162 -3.99 -11.99 2.85
C ILE A 162 -2.79 -12.85 2.45
N GLN A 163 -1.69 -12.70 3.18
CA GLN A 163 -0.45 -13.43 2.94
C GLN A 163 0.19 -13.79 4.28
N HIS A 164 0.83 -14.96 4.33
CA HIS A 164 1.71 -15.36 5.43
C HIS A 164 3.16 -15.39 4.91
N PRO A 165 3.97 -14.35 5.18
CA PRO A 165 5.29 -14.21 4.56
C PRO A 165 6.22 -15.41 4.78
N ALA A 166 6.22 -15.99 5.98
CA ALA A 166 7.06 -17.11 6.37
C ALA A 166 6.74 -18.41 5.61
N SER A 167 5.48 -18.64 5.19
CA SER A 167 5.11 -19.85 4.44
C SER A 167 4.97 -19.63 2.93
N MET A 168 5.12 -18.40 2.43
CA MET A 168 4.85 -18.07 1.03
C MET A 168 6.01 -17.39 0.30
N THR A 169 6.80 -16.59 0.99
CA THR A 169 7.82 -15.72 0.35
C THR A 169 9.21 -15.86 0.92
N HIS A 170 9.29 -16.20 2.21
CA HIS A 170 10.54 -16.35 2.96
C HIS A 170 10.58 -17.75 3.60
N SER A 171 10.05 -18.76 2.89
CA SER A 171 10.03 -20.17 3.31
C SER A 171 11.41 -20.80 3.23
#